data_AF-A0A0R2Q7H1-F1
#
_entry.id   AF-A0A0R2Q7H1-F1
#
_cell.length_a   1.000
_cell.length_b   1.000
_cell.length_c   1.000
_cell.angle_alpha   90.00
_cell.angle_beta   90.00
_cell.angle_gamma   90.00
#
_symmetry.space_group_name_H-M   'P 1'
#
loop_
_entity.id
_entity.type
_entity.pdbx_description
1 polymer ?
#
loop_
_entity_poly.entity_id
_entity_poly.type
_entity_poly.pdbx_seq_one_letter_code
_entity_poly.pdbx_strand_id
1 'polypeptide(L)'
;MAQLRLRTIVGVRGDVEVSEFGHAVGLVVADVAWVLVTGRHERSLGPALMWSLRNNATSLKLLSSERAGELARIATHFDFAIEVFEVDAAGVARAAVPKSAEKIEVSVADEMFADFIKSAGAEVVREHGVISGEVCGLEVCRVVRATDSGDLDGAGESELEIGVGAHDRETFKLLHGRTATIESLRKVIAEVAARRAVGAQVHPLNQLARERMLRHYVCQSPQLVGAKSLQVAQPPIARANLKDVVPCSAVGVSLTGEKMVVIFNIGVDPDVVSFGADARGQINGAADLVFAMPTRDIVPAVERVAQMLRRPARFVGVDVISSSFKP
;
A
#
# COMPACT_ATOMS: atom_id res chain seq x y z
N MET A 1 -20.29 8.25 -20.78
CA MET A 1 -19.54 7.27 -21.62
C MET A 1 -19.37 5.93 -20.91
N ALA A 2 -18.83 5.88 -19.69
CA ALA A 2 -18.61 4.61 -18.97
C ALA A 2 -19.89 3.78 -18.76
N GLN A 3 -21.01 4.40 -18.37
CA GLN A 3 -22.29 3.70 -18.20
C GLN A 3 -22.77 3.02 -19.50
N LEU A 4 -22.70 3.73 -20.64
CA LEU A 4 -23.06 3.18 -21.95
C LEU A 4 -22.14 2.00 -22.31
N ARG A 5 -20.82 2.15 -22.08
CA ARG A 5 -19.85 1.08 -22.30
C ARG A 5 -20.16 -0.16 -21.47
N LEU A 6 -20.47 0.01 -20.18
CA LEU A 6 -20.87 -1.10 -19.31
C LEU A 6 -22.14 -1.79 -19.84
N ARG A 7 -23.18 -1.04 -20.21
CA ARG A 7 -24.40 -1.60 -20.81
C ARG A 7 -24.12 -2.41 -22.07
N THR A 8 -23.26 -1.87 -22.95
CA THR A 8 -22.84 -2.57 -24.18
C THR A 8 -22.12 -3.87 -23.88
N ILE A 9 -21.19 -3.88 -22.92
CA ILE A 9 -20.44 -5.09 -22.54
C ILE A 9 -21.36 -6.16 -21.94
N VAL A 10 -22.28 -5.76 -21.06
CA VAL A 10 -23.21 -6.69 -20.41
C VAL A 10 -24.33 -7.13 -21.37
N GLY A 11 -24.57 -6.38 -22.44
CA GLY A 11 -25.60 -6.70 -23.42
C GLY A 11 -27.03 -6.36 -22.96
N VAL A 12 -27.17 -5.48 -21.97
CA VAL A 12 -28.48 -5.05 -21.47
C VAL A 12 -29.07 -3.90 -22.30
N ARG A 13 -30.35 -4.02 -22.63
CA ARG A 13 -31.17 -2.97 -23.26
C ARG A 13 -32.32 -2.60 -22.31
N GLY A 14 -32.63 -1.31 -22.16
CA GLY A 14 -33.76 -0.84 -21.32
C GLY A 14 -33.35 -0.20 -19.98
N ASP A 15 -34.29 -0.17 -19.03
CA ASP A 15 -34.27 0.61 -17.77
C ASP A 15 -33.44 0.01 -16.63
N VAL A 16 -32.43 -0.82 -16.92
CA VAL A 16 -31.52 -1.29 -15.86
C VAL A 16 -30.75 -0.09 -15.30
N GLU A 17 -30.95 0.19 -14.02
CA GLU A 17 -30.30 1.29 -13.33
C GLU A 17 -28.78 1.06 -13.29
N VAL A 18 -28.04 2.08 -13.73
CA VAL A 18 -26.58 2.11 -13.65
C VAL A 18 -26.20 3.14 -12.61
N SER A 19 -25.44 2.72 -11.60
CA SER A 19 -24.96 3.58 -10.53
C SER A 19 -23.50 3.96 -10.75
N GLU A 20 -23.15 5.21 -10.46
CA GLU A 20 -21.78 5.66 -10.31
C GLU A 20 -21.37 5.62 -8.84
N PHE A 21 -20.17 5.13 -8.56
CA PHE A 21 -19.60 5.15 -7.21
C PHE A 21 -18.07 5.14 -7.27
N GLY A 22 -17.44 6.03 -6.51
CA GLY A 22 -15.98 6.19 -6.54
C GLY A 22 -15.47 6.39 -7.97
N HIS A 23 -14.55 5.54 -8.40
CA HIS A 23 -14.04 5.49 -9.78
C HIS A 23 -14.52 4.24 -10.52
N ALA A 24 -15.81 3.97 -10.43
CA ALA A 24 -16.46 2.86 -11.13
C ALA A 24 -17.92 3.18 -11.48
N VAL A 25 -18.43 2.43 -12.46
CA VAL A 25 -19.86 2.32 -12.75
C VAL A 25 -20.29 0.87 -12.55
N GLY A 26 -21.49 0.65 -12.01
CA GLY A 26 -22.01 -0.69 -11.78
C GLY A 26 -23.50 -0.81 -12.07
N LEU A 27 -23.91 -2.03 -12.40
CA LEU A 27 -25.31 -2.44 -12.52
C LEU A 27 -25.46 -3.87 -11.99
N VAL A 28 -26.67 -4.23 -11.55
CA VAL A 28 -26.98 -5.60 -11.11
C VAL A 28 -27.96 -6.23 -12.08
N VAL A 29 -27.65 -7.46 -12.52
CA VAL A 29 -28.50 -8.27 -13.39
C VAL A 29 -28.51 -9.69 -12.86
N ALA A 30 -29.70 -10.22 -12.56
CA ALA A 30 -29.88 -11.57 -12.01
C ALA A 30 -28.95 -11.83 -10.81
N ASP A 31 -28.96 -10.92 -9.84
CA ASP A 31 -28.14 -10.93 -8.60
C ASP A 31 -26.62 -10.91 -8.82
N VAL A 32 -26.14 -10.68 -10.05
CA VAL A 32 -24.72 -10.49 -10.36
C VAL A 32 -24.41 -9.01 -10.48
N ALA A 33 -23.45 -8.53 -9.68
CA ALA A 33 -22.90 -7.19 -9.82
C ALA A 33 -21.91 -7.15 -10.99
N TRP A 34 -22.16 -6.29 -11.97
CA TRP A 34 -21.23 -5.99 -13.05
C TRP A 34 -20.66 -4.61 -12.84
N VAL A 35 -19.34 -4.50 -12.68
CA VAL A 35 -18.66 -3.24 -12.33
C VAL A 35 -17.55 -2.96 -13.33
N LEU A 36 -17.60 -1.81 -13.99
CA LEU A 36 -16.52 -1.31 -14.83
C LEU A 36 -15.71 -0.26 -14.07
N VAL A 37 -14.42 -0.55 -13.88
CA VAL A 37 -13.45 0.36 -13.29
C VAL A 37 -13.13 1.49 -14.28
N THR A 38 -13.21 2.73 -13.81
CA THR A 38 -12.94 3.93 -14.61
C THR A 38 -11.74 4.74 -14.11
N GLY A 39 -11.17 4.36 -12.96
CA GLY A 39 -9.96 4.96 -12.41
C GLY A 39 -8.86 3.94 -12.16
N ARG A 40 -8.04 4.19 -11.14
CA ARG A 40 -6.87 3.36 -10.82
C ARG A 40 -7.30 1.99 -10.28
N HIS A 41 -6.68 0.94 -10.80
CA HIS A 41 -6.97 -0.45 -10.40
C HIS A 41 -6.74 -0.69 -8.89
N GLU A 42 -5.71 -0.08 -8.30
CA GLU A 42 -5.40 -0.24 -6.87
C GLU A 42 -6.44 0.39 -5.92
N ARG A 43 -7.44 1.10 -6.46
CA ARG A 43 -8.52 1.76 -5.71
C ARG A 43 -9.92 1.37 -6.20
N SER A 44 -10.11 0.10 -6.55
CA SER A 44 -11.30 -0.33 -7.30
C SER A 44 -12.02 -1.56 -6.74
N LEU A 45 -11.30 -2.54 -6.18
CA LEU A 45 -11.90 -3.81 -5.77
C LEU A 45 -12.72 -3.65 -4.49
N GLY A 46 -12.19 -2.94 -3.48
CA GLY A 46 -12.90 -2.66 -2.25
C GLY A 46 -14.24 -1.94 -2.44
N PRO A 47 -14.28 -0.80 -3.16
CA PRO A 47 -15.50 -0.12 -3.53
C PRO A 47 -16.49 -1.01 -4.29
N ALA A 48 -16.00 -1.83 -5.24
CA ALA A 48 -16.84 -2.75 -6.01
C ALA A 48 -17.48 -3.82 -5.11
N LEU A 49 -16.73 -4.39 -4.16
CA LEU A 49 -17.25 -5.36 -3.20
C LEU A 49 -18.29 -4.72 -2.26
N MET A 50 -17.99 -3.55 -1.71
CA MET A 50 -18.94 -2.84 -0.85
C MET A 50 -20.24 -2.47 -1.60
N TRP A 51 -20.13 -2.03 -2.84
CA TRP A 51 -21.29 -1.74 -3.68
C TRP A 51 -22.09 -3.00 -4.01
N SER A 52 -21.41 -4.11 -4.30
CA SER A 52 -22.04 -5.42 -4.55
C SER A 52 -22.84 -5.89 -3.33
N LEU A 53 -22.24 -5.82 -2.14
CA LEU A 53 -22.93 -6.16 -0.88
C LEU A 53 -24.14 -5.27 -0.62
N ARG A 54 -24.02 -3.95 -0.86
CA ARG A 54 -25.14 -3.01 -0.67
C ARG A 54 -26.33 -3.33 -1.57
N ASN A 55 -26.08 -3.90 -2.75
CA ASN A 55 -27.11 -4.29 -3.70
C ASN A 55 -27.51 -5.78 -3.59
N ASN A 56 -27.11 -6.46 -2.51
CA ASN A 56 -27.39 -7.88 -2.28
C ASN A 56 -26.95 -8.81 -3.43
N ALA A 57 -25.91 -8.44 -4.16
CA ALA A 57 -25.39 -9.27 -5.24
C ALA A 57 -24.70 -10.52 -4.67
N THR A 58 -24.90 -11.66 -5.33
CA THR A 58 -24.31 -12.95 -4.95
C THR A 58 -22.92 -13.17 -5.52
N SER A 59 -22.54 -12.39 -6.54
CA SER A 59 -21.22 -12.43 -7.17
C SER A 59 -20.87 -11.09 -7.83
N LEU A 60 -19.59 -10.89 -8.13
CA LEU A 60 -19.04 -9.71 -8.78
C LEU A 60 -18.30 -10.10 -10.07
N LYS A 61 -18.65 -9.43 -11.17
CA LYS A 61 -17.87 -9.39 -12.41
C LYS A 61 -17.22 -8.03 -12.54
N LEU A 62 -15.91 -7.99 -12.31
CA LEU A 62 -15.12 -6.77 -12.34
C LEU A 62 -14.43 -6.62 -13.70
N LEU A 63 -14.69 -5.50 -14.37
CA LEU A 63 -14.14 -5.19 -15.68
C LEU A 63 -13.11 -4.08 -15.54
N SER A 64 -11.89 -4.31 -16.04
CA SER A 64 -10.81 -3.32 -16.01
C SER A 64 -10.07 -3.27 -17.34
N SER A 65 -9.72 -2.09 -17.80
CA SER A 65 -8.81 -1.90 -18.95
C SER A 65 -7.34 -1.85 -18.54
N GLU A 66 -7.04 -1.87 -17.24
CA GLU A 66 -5.67 -1.80 -16.72
C GLU A 66 -5.46 -2.84 -15.64
N ARG A 67 -4.29 -3.50 -15.68
CA ARG A 67 -3.80 -4.39 -14.61
C ARG A 67 -4.82 -5.46 -14.17
N ALA A 68 -5.67 -5.94 -15.08
CA ALA A 68 -6.72 -6.91 -14.78
C ALA A 68 -6.17 -8.21 -14.17
N GLY A 69 -4.96 -8.64 -14.57
CA GLY A 69 -4.30 -9.80 -13.97
C GLY A 69 -3.93 -9.62 -12.49
N GLU A 70 -3.61 -8.41 -12.05
CA GLU A 70 -3.33 -8.12 -10.63
C GLU A 70 -4.63 -8.16 -9.81
N LEU A 71 -5.71 -7.54 -10.32
CA LEU A 71 -7.04 -7.64 -9.74
C LEU A 71 -7.52 -9.10 -9.67
N ALA A 72 -7.29 -9.89 -10.72
CA ALA A 72 -7.64 -11.31 -10.77
C ALA A 72 -6.87 -12.12 -9.72
N ARG A 73 -5.60 -11.80 -9.47
CA ARG A 73 -4.82 -12.42 -8.38
C ARG A 73 -5.38 -12.04 -7.01
N ILE A 74 -5.64 -10.76 -6.77
CA ILE A 74 -6.20 -10.29 -5.49
C ILE A 74 -7.56 -10.94 -5.21
N ALA A 75 -8.41 -11.06 -6.24
CA ALA A 75 -9.72 -11.72 -6.17
C ALA A 75 -9.64 -13.18 -5.67
N THR A 76 -8.53 -13.89 -5.91
CA THR A 76 -8.35 -15.27 -5.42
C THR A 76 -8.32 -15.40 -3.89
N HIS A 77 -8.13 -14.29 -3.17
CA HIS A 77 -8.10 -14.27 -1.71
C HIS A 77 -9.49 -14.17 -1.06
N PHE A 78 -10.57 -14.08 -1.84
CA PHE A 78 -11.95 -13.97 -1.38
C PHE A 78 -12.72 -15.29 -1.57
N ASP A 79 -13.66 -15.57 -0.67
CA ASP A 79 -14.68 -16.62 -0.80
C ASP A 79 -15.89 -16.13 -1.61
N PHE A 80 -16.10 -14.81 -1.66
CA PHE A 80 -17.09 -14.22 -2.56
C PHE A 80 -16.68 -14.45 -4.01
N ALA A 81 -17.64 -14.86 -4.85
CA ALA A 81 -17.39 -15.17 -6.24
C ALA A 81 -17.07 -13.88 -7.02
N ILE A 82 -15.79 -13.72 -7.38
CA ILE A 82 -15.28 -12.58 -8.14
C ILE A 82 -14.66 -13.10 -9.44
N GLU A 83 -15.20 -12.70 -10.57
CA GLU A 83 -14.60 -12.90 -11.89
C GLU A 83 -14.06 -11.58 -12.41
N VAL A 84 -12.79 -11.56 -12.85
CA VAL A 84 -12.16 -10.36 -13.37
C VAL A 84 -12.00 -10.48 -14.88
N PHE A 85 -12.33 -9.42 -15.60
CA PHE A 85 -12.25 -9.33 -17.05
C PHE A 85 -11.35 -8.17 -17.47
N GLU A 86 -10.44 -8.42 -18.39
CA GLU A 86 -9.72 -7.40 -19.13
C GLU A 86 -10.60 -6.88 -20.26
N VAL A 87 -10.76 -5.56 -20.36
CA VAL A 87 -11.53 -4.90 -21.42
C VAL A 87 -10.60 -4.15 -22.34
N ASP A 88 -10.53 -4.57 -23.60
CA ASP A 88 -9.72 -3.90 -24.60
C ASP A 88 -10.34 -2.57 -25.08
N ALA A 89 -9.61 -1.83 -25.92
CA ALA A 89 -10.03 -0.55 -26.47
C ALA A 89 -11.34 -0.64 -27.30
N ALA A 90 -11.62 -1.81 -27.90
CA ALA A 90 -12.86 -2.05 -28.64
C ALA A 90 -14.05 -2.40 -27.72
N GLY A 91 -13.81 -2.55 -26.41
CA GLY A 91 -14.83 -2.90 -25.43
C GLY A 91 -15.08 -4.41 -25.35
N VAL A 92 -14.19 -5.25 -25.87
CA VAL A 92 -14.30 -6.70 -25.74
C VAL A 92 -13.73 -7.13 -24.40
N ALA A 93 -14.55 -7.81 -23.59
CA ALA A 93 -14.16 -8.35 -22.30
C ALA A 93 -13.64 -9.79 -22.43
N ARG A 94 -12.47 -10.07 -21.86
CA ARG A 94 -11.88 -11.43 -21.78
C ARG A 94 -11.55 -11.74 -20.33
N ALA A 95 -11.76 -12.99 -19.91
CA ALA A 95 -11.42 -13.40 -18.56
C ALA A 95 -9.92 -13.16 -18.30
N ALA A 96 -9.62 -12.44 -17.22
CA ALA A 96 -8.25 -12.12 -16.85
C ALA A 96 -7.59 -13.32 -16.16
N VAL A 97 -6.34 -13.58 -16.51
CA VAL A 97 -5.52 -14.60 -15.84
C VAL A 97 -4.81 -13.95 -14.64
N PRO A 98 -4.90 -14.53 -13.43
CA PRO A 98 -4.14 -14.06 -12.27
C PRO A 98 -2.66 -13.91 -12.57
N LYS A 99 -2.12 -12.70 -12.41
CA LYS A 99 -0.70 -12.40 -12.64
C LYS A 99 0.07 -12.46 -11.33
N SER A 100 1.08 -13.31 -11.25
CA SER A 100 2.00 -13.37 -10.11
C SER A 100 2.68 -12.03 -9.85
N ALA A 101 2.86 -11.69 -8.57
CA ALA A 101 3.64 -10.52 -8.18
C ALA A 101 5.13 -10.75 -8.47
N GLU A 102 5.77 -9.77 -9.08
CA GLU A 102 7.21 -9.79 -9.31
C GLU A 102 7.93 -9.33 -8.05
N LYS A 103 8.92 -10.11 -7.61
CA LYS A 103 9.76 -9.74 -6.48
C LYS A 103 11.05 -9.13 -7.02
N ILE A 104 11.19 -7.81 -6.87
CA ILE A 104 12.41 -7.09 -7.22
C ILE A 104 13.32 -7.08 -5.99
N GLU A 105 14.47 -7.75 -6.08
CA GLU A 105 15.46 -7.78 -5.01
C GLU A 105 16.35 -6.53 -5.05
N VAL A 106 16.81 -6.11 -3.88
CA VAL A 106 17.83 -5.04 -3.78
C VAL A 106 19.13 -5.58 -4.32
N SER A 107 19.80 -4.81 -5.17
CA SER A 107 21.09 -5.25 -5.73
C SER A 107 22.18 -5.27 -4.66
N VAL A 108 23.23 -6.07 -4.89
CA VAL A 108 24.41 -6.12 -4.00
C VAL A 108 25.05 -4.73 -3.86
N ALA A 109 25.10 -3.95 -4.94
CA ALA A 109 25.68 -2.60 -4.93
C ALA A 109 24.87 -1.63 -4.06
N ASP A 110 23.54 -1.66 -4.17
CA ASP A 110 22.68 -0.83 -3.34
C ASP A 110 22.73 -1.25 -1.86
N GLU A 111 22.86 -2.56 -1.60
CA GLU A 111 22.93 -3.10 -0.24
C GLU A 111 24.17 -2.60 0.54
N MET A 112 25.24 -2.19 -0.16
CA MET A 112 26.44 -1.61 0.47
C MET A 112 26.16 -0.32 1.25
N PHE A 113 25.05 0.37 0.99
CA PHE A 113 24.65 1.59 1.71
C PHE A 113 23.96 1.31 3.04
N ALA A 114 23.58 0.06 3.33
CA ALA A 114 22.84 -0.28 4.55
C ALA A 114 23.60 0.14 5.83
N ASP A 115 24.88 -0.17 5.91
CA ASP A 115 25.71 0.16 7.08
C ASP A 115 25.94 1.67 7.21
N PHE A 116 26.04 2.40 6.09
CA PHE A 116 26.13 3.85 6.08
C PHE A 116 24.88 4.49 6.68
N ILE A 117 23.69 4.08 6.20
CA ILE A 117 22.39 4.58 6.68
C ILE A 117 22.22 4.27 8.18
N LYS A 118 22.52 3.03 8.57
CA LYS A 118 22.45 2.59 9.96
C LYS A 118 23.41 3.35 10.88
N SER A 119 24.64 3.60 10.43
CA SER A 119 25.67 4.34 11.19
C SER A 119 25.34 5.83 11.35
N ALA A 120 24.50 6.38 10.46
CA ALA A 120 23.93 7.72 10.61
C ALA A 120 22.76 7.76 11.60
N GLY A 121 22.15 6.61 11.94
CA GLY A 121 21.08 6.49 12.92
C GLY A 121 19.67 6.36 12.33
N ALA A 122 19.53 6.10 11.02
CA ALA A 122 18.24 5.83 10.39
C ALA A 122 17.92 4.32 10.36
N GLU A 123 16.63 3.99 10.30
CA GLU A 123 16.13 2.63 10.08
C GLU A 123 16.30 2.26 8.61
N VAL A 124 16.96 1.14 8.31
CA VAL A 124 17.20 0.71 6.92
C VAL A 124 16.00 -0.10 6.42
N VAL A 125 15.33 0.40 5.39
CA VAL A 125 14.14 -0.23 4.78
C VAL A 125 14.47 -0.70 3.37
N ARG A 126 13.95 -1.88 3.00
CA ARG A 126 14.16 -2.54 1.71
C ARG A 126 12.81 -2.84 1.09
N GLU A 127 12.46 -2.10 0.06
CA GLU A 127 11.16 -2.22 -0.60
C GLU A 127 11.33 -2.03 -2.11
N HIS A 128 10.80 -2.97 -2.89
CA HIS A 128 10.71 -2.92 -4.35
C HIS A 128 12.06 -2.67 -5.03
N GLY A 129 13.09 -3.41 -4.60
CA GLY A 129 14.46 -3.26 -5.11
C GLY A 129 15.21 -2.01 -4.63
N VAL A 130 14.60 -1.20 -3.76
CA VAL A 130 15.20 0.05 -3.27
C VAL A 130 15.53 -0.07 -1.80
N ILE A 131 16.71 0.43 -1.43
CA ILE A 131 17.10 0.66 -0.03
C ILE A 131 16.90 2.13 0.33
N SER A 132 16.31 2.38 1.49
CA SER A 132 16.04 3.72 2.01
C SER A 132 16.33 3.80 3.51
N GLY A 133 16.57 5.02 3.99
CA GLY A 133 16.66 5.33 5.42
C GLY A 133 15.39 6.01 5.89
N GLU A 134 14.77 5.47 6.94
CA GLU A 134 13.59 6.04 7.57
C GLU A 134 13.87 6.58 8.97
N VAL A 135 13.16 7.66 9.32
CA VAL A 135 13.11 8.24 10.68
C VAL A 135 11.66 8.37 11.09
N CYS A 136 11.25 7.63 12.12
CA CYS A 136 9.85 7.55 12.55
C CYS A 136 8.89 7.29 11.38
N GLY A 137 9.27 6.38 10.48
CA GLY A 137 8.51 6.01 9.29
C GLY A 137 8.60 6.98 8.10
N LEU A 138 9.38 8.06 8.17
CA LEU A 138 9.57 8.99 7.06
C LEU A 138 10.90 8.74 6.35
N GLU A 139 10.86 8.52 5.04
CA GLU A 139 12.06 8.42 4.21
C GLU A 139 12.85 9.73 4.24
N VAL A 140 14.11 9.66 4.66
CA VAL A 140 15.06 10.79 4.71
C VAL A 140 16.26 10.60 3.79
N CYS A 141 16.46 9.39 3.27
CA CYS A 141 17.41 9.12 2.22
C CYS A 141 16.99 7.88 1.42
N ARG A 142 17.48 7.80 0.18
CA ARG A 142 17.17 6.72 -0.76
C ARG A 142 18.39 6.45 -1.63
N VAL A 143 18.69 5.18 -1.88
CA VAL A 143 19.67 4.82 -2.92
C VAL A 143 18.98 4.82 -4.27
N VAL A 144 19.61 5.50 -5.22
CA VAL A 144 19.18 5.63 -6.62
C VAL A 144 20.32 5.18 -7.53
N ARG A 145 20.01 4.88 -8.79
CA ARG A 145 21.03 4.67 -9.81
C ARG A 145 21.30 5.98 -10.53
N ALA A 146 22.56 6.36 -10.63
CA ALA A 146 22.98 7.54 -11.38
C ALA A 146 22.56 7.40 -12.85
N THR A 147 21.89 8.43 -13.37
CA THR A 147 21.42 8.50 -14.75
C THR A 147 22.45 9.12 -15.70
N ASP A 148 23.61 9.53 -15.17
CA ASP A 148 24.58 10.38 -15.88
C ASP A 148 25.70 9.61 -16.58
N SER A 149 25.78 8.29 -16.43
CA SER A 149 26.67 7.52 -17.30
C SER A 149 25.93 7.26 -18.61
N GLY A 150 26.51 7.70 -19.73
CA GLY A 150 26.06 7.35 -21.08
C GLY A 150 26.21 5.86 -21.40
N ASP A 151 26.11 5.00 -20.40
CA ASP A 151 26.20 3.55 -20.48
C ASP A 151 24.87 3.04 -21.03
N LEU A 152 24.93 2.62 -22.29
CA LEU A 152 23.85 1.96 -23.03
C LEU A 152 23.38 0.64 -22.38
N ASP A 153 24.05 0.20 -21.31
CA ASP A 153 23.79 -1.06 -20.61
C ASP A 153 23.03 -0.87 -19.27
N GLY A 154 22.64 0.35 -18.91
CA GLY A 154 21.76 0.62 -17.75
C GLY A 154 22.37 0.35 -16.37
N ALA A 155 23.70 0.17 -16.29
CA ALA A 155 24.45 -0.09 -15.07
C ALA A 155 25.01 1.19 -14.45
N GLY A 156 24.16 2.19 -14.19
CA GLY A 156 24.57 3.40 -13.48
C GLY A 156 25.06 3.09 -12.06
N GLU A 157 26.09 3.80 -11.59
CA GLU A 157 26.60 3.70 -10.22
C GLU A 157 25.51 4.04 -9.20
N SER A 158 25.47 3.30 -8.09
CA SER A 158 24.51 3.54 -7.01
C SER A 158 24.93 4.78 -6.21
N GLU A 159 24.03 5.75 -6.05
CA GLU A 159 24.22 6.98 -5.27
C GLU A 159 23.20 7.02 -4.12
N LEU A 160 23.59 7.52 -2.95
CA LEU A 160 22.66 7.82 -1.87
C LEU A 160 22.22 9.28 -1.95
N GLU A 161 20.92 9.51 -2.12
CA GLU A 161 20.33 10.85 -2.08
C GLU A 161 19.71 11.12 -0.70
N ILE A 162 20.02 12.28 -0.11
CA ILE A 162 19.52 12.71 1.21
C ILE A 162 18.42 13.76 1.01
N GLY A 163 17.28 13.60 1.67
CA GLY A 163 16.14 14.52 1.63
C GLY A 163 14.80 13.82 1.73
N VAL A 164 13.79 14.56 2.19
CA VAL A 164 12.39 14.13 2.35
C VAL A 164 11.64 14.34 1.04
N GLY A 165 11.62 13.29 0.21
CA GLY A 165 10.97 13.31 -1.12
C GLY A 165 11.85 13.89 -2.23
N ALA A 166 11.39 13.74 -3.48
CA ALA A 166 12.22 14.00 -4.67
C ALA A 166 12.75 15.44 -4.76
N HIS A 167 11.89 16.44 -4.52
CA HIS A 167 12.30 17.85 -4.62
C HIS A 167 13.32 18.25 -3.55
N ASP A 168 13.19 17.69 -2.34
CA ASP A 168 14.13 17.97 -1.25
C ASP A 168 15.48 17.33 -1.54
N ARG A 169 15.50 16.10 -2.07
CA ARG A 169 16.72 15.42 -2.51
C ARG A 169 17.44 16.14 -3.64
N GLU A 170 16.69 16.64 -4.63
CA GLU A 170 17.23 17.45 -5.71
C GLU A 170 17.85 18.75 -5.16
N THR A 171 17.13 19.45 -4.28
CA THR A 171 17.62 20.67 -3.63
C THR A 171 18.87 20.40 -2.79
N PHE A 172 18.88 19.31 -2.02
CA PHE A 172 20.02 18.90 -1.21
C PHE A 172 21.26 18.66 -2.08
N LYS A 173 21.09 17.96 -3.21
CA LYS A 173 22.15 17.66 -4.18
C LYS A 173 22.73 18.94 -4.81
N LEU A 174 21.90 19.93 -5.11
CA LEU A 174 22.34 21.25 -5.60
C LEU A 174 23.17 22.03 -4.58
N LEU A 175 22.81 21.94 -3.29
CA LEU A 175 23.46 22.69 -2.22
C LEU A 175 24.74 22.04 -1.68
N HIS A 176 24.79 20.70 -1.65
CA HIS A 176 25.86 19.94 -0.99
C HIS A 176 26.68 19.06 -1.94
N GLY A 177 26.33 19.02 -3.23
CA GLY A 177 26.94 18.13 -4.21
C GLY A 177 26.36 16.71 -4.19
N ARG A 178 26.96 15.81 -4.97
CA ARG A 178 26.48 14.41 -5.16
C ARG A 178 26.90 13.47 -4.03
N THR A 179 27.96 13.81 -3.28
CA THR A 179 28.52 12.93 -2.26
C THR A 179 27.75 13.05 -0.96
N ALA A 180 26.96 12.02 -0.64
CA ALA A 180 26.33 11.90 0.68
C ALA A 180 27.39 11.72 1.79
N THR A 181 27.23 12.47 2.88
CA THR A 181 28.07 12.32 4.08
C THR A 181 27.22 11.88 5.27
N ILE A 182 27.82 11.09 6.18
CA ILE A 182 27.15 10.64 7.41
C ILE A 182 26.68 11.84 8.23
N GLU A 183 27.49 12.90 8.29
CA GLU A 183 27.19 14.11 9.06
C GLU A 183 25.98 14.86 8.51
N SER A 184 25.89 15.00 7.18
CA SER A 184 24.70 15.60 6.56
C SER A 184 23.43 14.78 6.83
N LEU A 185 23.52 13.45 6.73
CA LEU A 185 22.38 12.58 7.00
C LEU A 185 21.95 12.67 8.47
N ARG A 186 22.90 12.72 9.42
CA ARG A 186 22.60 12.91 10.86
C ARG A 186 21.83 14.20 11.15
N LYS A 187 22.16 15.30 10.47
CA LYS A 187 21.45 16.58 10.63
C LYS A 187 19.99 16.46 10.20
N VAL A 188 19.73 15.87 9.03
CA VAL A 188 18.36 15.62 8.55
C VAL A 188 17.60 14.68 9.48
N ILE A 189 18.26 13.62 9.96
CA ILE A 189 17.67 12.68 10.92
C ILE A 189 17.23 13.41 12.20
N ALA A 190 18.12 14.22 12.79
CA ALA A 190 17.83 14.94 14.03
C ALA A 190 16.64 15.91 13.87
N GLU A 191 16.57 16.63 12.75
CA GLU A 191 15.46 17.53 12.45
C GLU A 191 14.13 16.77 12.32
N VAL A 192 14.11 15.69 11.54
CA VAL A 192 12.89 14.89 11.31
C VAL A 192 12.41 14.22 12.60
N ALA A 193 13.34 13.63 13.37
CA ALA A 193 13.02 12.97 14.64
C ALA A 193 12.35 13.93 15.63
N ALA A 194 12.88 15.15 15.77
CA ALA A 194 12.32 16.16 16.67
C ALA A 194 10.89 16.58 16.28
N ARG A 195 10.57 16.60 14.99
CA ARG A 195 9.24 16.98 14.48
C ARG A 195 8.21 15.85 14.54
N ARG A 196 8.67 14.60 14.53
CA ARG A 196 7.83 13.39 14.45
C ARG A 196 7.68 12.66 15.78
N ALA A 197 8.20 13.18 16.89
CA ALA A 197 7.92 12.62 18.21
C ALA A 197 6.41 12.64 18.53
N VAL A 198 5.93 11.63 19.28
CA VAL A 198 4.54 11.62 19.79
C VAL A 198 4.31 12.85 20.64
N GLY A 199 3.20 13.56 20.40
CA GLY A 199 2.86 14.81 21.08
C GLY A 199 3.62 16.05 20.59
N ALA A 200 4.44 15.94 19.54
CA ALA A 200 5.07 17.10 18.91
C ALA A 200 4.03 18.09 18.37
N GLN A 201 4.40 19.37 18.30
CA GLN A 201 3.57 20.40 17.66
C GLN A 201 3.30 20.06 16.19
N VAL A 202 2.14 20.49 15.68
CA VAL A 202 1.75 20.27 14.29
C VAL A 202 2.84 20.80 13.35
N HIS A 203 3.29 19.95 12.43
CA HIS A 203 4.36 20.26 11.48
C HIS A 203 4.16 19.50 10.17
N PRO A 204 4.46 20.05 8.98
CA PRO A 204 4.31 19.33 7.72
C PRO A 204 4.95 17.93 7.74
N LEU A 205 6.17 17.82 8.27
CA LEU A 205 6.88 16.54 8.38
C LEU A 205 6.14 15.48 9.23
N ASN A 206 5.29 15.83 10.20
CA ASN A 206 4.53 14.84 10.97
C ASN A 206 3.14 14.52 10.39
N GLN A 207 2.80 15.13 9.26
CA GLN A 207 1.59 14.81 8.50
C GLN A 207 1.85 13.91 7.29
N LEU A 208 3.12 13.67 6.95
CA LEU A 208 3.53 12.80 5.84
C LEU A 208 3.69 11.34 6.28
N ALA A 209 3.35 10.39 5.40
CA ALA A 209 3.53 8.95 5.61
C ALA A 209 3.10 8.48 7.03
N ARG A 210 1.90 8.87 7.47
CA ARG A 210 1.44 8.65 8.85
C ARG A 210 1.22 7.18 9.17
N GLU A 211 0.87 6.38 8.18
CA GLU A 211 0.78 4.93 8.25
C GLU A 211 2.14 4.28 8.53
N ARG A 212 3.24 4.82 7.97
CA ARG A 212 4.60 4.37 8.32
C ARG A 212 5.02 4.86 9.70
N MET A 213 4.55 6.04 10.12
CA MET A 213 4.70 6.50 11.50
C MET A 213 4.04 5.53 12.49
N LEU A 214 2.81 5.11 12.19
CA LEU A 214 2.09 4.11 12.98
C LEU A 214 2.85 2.79 13.01
N ARG A 215 3.31 2.30 11.86
CA ARG A 215 4.18 1.10 11.76
C ARG A 215 5.39 1.22 12.67
N HIS A 216 6.11 2.34 12.63
CA HIS A 216 7.32 2.55 13.43
C HIS A 216 7.04 2.39 14.93
N TYR A 217 6.02 3.08 15.45
CA TYR A 217 5.69 2.98 16.88
C TYR A 217 5.15 1.60 17.28
N VAL A 218 4.39 0.94 16.41
CA VAL A 218 3.92 -0.42 16.68
C VAL A 218 5.06 -1.44 16.60
N CYS A 219 6.05 -1.27 15.72
CA CYS A 219 7.24 -2.11 15.72
C CYS A 219 8.07 -1.96 17.01
N GLN A 220 8.04 -0.79 17.64
CA GLN A 220 8.65 -0.56 18.96
C GLN A 220 7.79 -1.08 20.12
N SER A 221 6.50 -1.27 19.92
CA SER A 221 5.56 -1.84 20.90
C SER A 221 4.63 -2.88 20.26
N PRO A 222 5.17 -4.06 19.85
CA PRO A 222 4.43 -5.05 19.06
C PRO A 222 3.17 -5.59 19.74
N GLN A 223 3.12 -5.55 21.07
CA GLN A 223 1.97 -5.97 21.87
C GLN A 223 0.69 -5.19 21.55
N LEU A 224 0.79 -3.98 21.00
CA LEU A 224 -0.37 -3.17 20.58
C LEU A 224 -1.25 -3.86 19.53
N VAL A 225 -0.68 -4.80 18.76
CA VAL A 225 -1.41 -5.60 17.77
C VAL A 225 -1.44 -7.10 18.11
N GLY A 226 -1.02 -7.45 19.34
CA GLY A 226 -0.92 -8.84 19.80
C GLY A 226 0.32 -9.58 19.25
N ALA A 227 1.38 -8.85 18.89
CA ALA A 227 2.63 -9.42 18.43
C ALA A 227 3.68 -9.50 19.56
N LYS A 228 4.55 -10.51 19.51
CA LYS A 228 5.77 -10.61 20.32
C LYS A 228 6.92 -9.84 19.68
N SER A 229 7.01 -9.86 18.36
CA SER A 229 7.99 -9.11 17.58
C SER A 229 7.39 -8.71 16.24
N LEU A 230 7.83 -7.57 15.72
CA LEU A 230 7.48 -7.06 14.40
C LEU A 230 8.72 -6.46 13.75
N GLN A 231 8.80 -6.61 12.44
CA GLN A 231 9.80 -5.96 11.62
C GLN A 231 9.15 -5.47 10.32
N VAL A 232 9.69 -4.40 9.77
CA VAL A 232 9.23 -3.84 8.50
C VAL A 232 9.24 -4.89 7.39
N ALA A 233 8.21 -4.86 6.54
CA ALA A 233 8.12 -5.70 5.36
C ALA A 233 7.64 -4.89 4.15
N GLN A 234 8.05 -5.35 2.97
CA GLN A 234 7.63 -4.75 1.71
C GLN A 234 6.10 -4.87 1.51
N PRO A 235 5.41 -3.77 1.20
CA PRO A 235 4.00 -3.81 0.80
C PRO A 235 3.83 -4.36 -0.63
N PRO A 236 2.63 -4.86 -0.99
CA PRO A 236 2.35 -5.41 -2.33
C PRO A 236 2.45 -4.38 -3.45
N ILE A 237 2.33 -3.08 -3.13
CA ILE A 237 2.36 -1.97 -4.08
C ILE A 237 3.42 -0.96 -3.62
N ALA A 238 4.24 -0.48 -4.55
CA ALA A 238 5.22 0.56 -4.30
C ALA A 238 4.55 1.92 -4.07
N ARG A 239 5.08 2.70 -3.12
CA ARG A 239 4.68 4.09 -2.97
C ARG A 239 5.32 4.95 -4.06
N ALA A 240 4.50 5.52 -4.94
CA ALA A 240 4.98 6.39 -6.01
C ALA A 240 5.25 7.83 -5.53
N ASN A 241 4.39 8.38 -4.68
CA ASN A 241 4.52 9.75 -4.17
C ASN A 241 4.51 9.79 -2.64
N LEU A 242 5.31 10.68 -2.06
CA LEU A 242 5.38 10.90 -0.61
C LEU A 242 4.03 11.34 0.00
N LYS A 243 3.22 12.08 -0.77
CA LYS A 243 1.92 12.60 -0.34
C LYS A 243 0.79 11.59 -0.47
N ASP A 244 1.01 10.50 -1.20
CA ASP A 244 -0.01 9.46 -1.35
C ASP A 244 -0.18 8.74 -0.02
N VAL A 245 -1.44 8.54 0.38
CA VAL A 245 -1.78 7.60 1.46
C VAL A 245 -1.77 6.21 0.84
N VAL A 246 -0.74 5.42 1.17
CA VAL A 246 -0.56 4.04 0.73
C VAL A 246 -0.24 3.21 1.97
N PRO A 247 -1.04 2.18 2.30
CA PRO A 247 -0.77 1.34 3.46
C PRO A 247 0.65 0.76 3.42
N CYS A 248 1.17 0.37 4.58
CA CYS A 248 2.49 -0.27 4.67
C CYS A 248 2.42 -1.54 5.52
N SER A 249 3.45 -2.38 5.43
CA SER A 249 3.42 -3.72 6.00
C SER A 249 4.52 -3.93 7.06
N ALA A 250 4.22 -4.79 8.02
CA ALA A 250 5.20 -5.45 8.88
C ALA A 250 4.89 -6.95 8.96
N VAL A 251 5.91 -7.73 9.30
CA VAL A 251 5.79 -9.17 9.59
C VAL A 251 6.27 -9.46 10.99
N GLY A 252 5.70 -10.47 11.60
CA GLY A 252 6.04 -10.80 12.97
C GLY A 252 5.60 -12.17 13.41
N VAL A 253 5.67 -12.34 14.72
CA VAL A 253 5.17 -13.50 15.43
C VAL A 253 4.19 -13.02 16.49
N SER A 254 3.00 -13.62 16.55
CA SER A 254 2.00 -13.32 17.56
C SER A 254 2.47 -13.71 18.97
N LEU A 255 1.73 -13.29 20.00
CA LEU A 255 1.96 -13.75 21.37
C LEU A 255 1.78 -15.28 21.53
N THR A 256 1.02 -15.92 20.62
CA THR A 256 0.78 -17.38 20.56
C THR A 256 1.83 -18.13 19.72
N GLY A 257 2.74 -17.43 19.04
CA GLY A 257 3.79 -18.04 18.21
C GLY A 257 3.46 -18.16 16.72
N GLU A 258 2.29 -17.70 16.28
CA GLU A 258 1.83 -17.77 14.89
C GLU A 258 2.45 -16.66 14.05
N LYS A 259 2.71 -16.93 12.77
CA LYS A 259 3.22 -15.91 11.83
C LYS A 259 2.11 -14.94 11.50
N MET A 260 2.41 -13.65 11.50
CA MET A 260 1.45 -12.60 11.20
C MET A 260 1.99 -11.59 10.20
N VAL A 261 1.09 -11.06 9.39
CA VAL A 261 1.27 -9.91 8.51
C VAL A 261 0.38 -8.79 9.04
N VAL A 262 0.98 -7.65 9.33
CA VAL A 262 0.28 -6.46 9.85
C VAL A 262 0.30 -5.37 8.80
N ILE A 263 -0.87 -4.84 8.48
CA ILE A 263 -1.07 -3.75 7.54
C ILE A 263 -1.43 -2.50 8.31
N PHE A 264 -0.68 -1.43 8.08
CA PHE A 264 -0.87 -0.14 8.72
C PHE A 264 -1.51 0.82 7.73
N ASN A 265 -2.60 1.46 8.15
CA ASN A 265 -3.30 2.46 7.36
C ASN A 265 -3.82 3.60 8.25
N ILE A 266 -4.01 4.78 7.66
CA ILE A 266 -4.61 5.95 8.30
C ILE A 266 -5.74 6.48 7.42
N GLY A 267 -6.88 6.75 8.02
CA GLY A 267 -8.11 7.13 7.32
C GLY A 267 -8.90 5.92 6.82
N VAL A 268 -10.14 6.19 6.43
CA VAL A 268 -11.03 5.18 5.86
C VAL A 268 -10.58 4.88 4.42
N ASP A 269 -10.07 3.67 4.20
CA ASP A 269 -9.65 3.18 2.89
C ASP A 269 -10.49 1.95 2.49
N PRO A 270 -11.39 2.09 1.50
CA PRO A 270 -12.12 0.99 0.89
C PRO A 270 -11.28 -0.22 0.46
N ASP A 271 -10.07 0.00 -0.02
CA ASP A 271 -9.23 -1.04 -0.64
C ASP A 271 -8.21 -1.64 0.33
N VAL A 272 -8.18 -1.21 1.60
CA VAL A 272 -7.22 -1.72 2.59
C VAL A 272 -7.29 -3.25 2.75
N VAL A 273 -8.49 -3.83 2.64
CA VAL A 273 -8.69 -5.28 2.75
C VAL A 273 -8.06 -5.99 1.56
N SER A 274 -8.31 -5.50 0.35
CA SER A 274 -7.72 -6.02 -0.89
C SER A 274 -6.19 -5.89 -0.86
N PHE A 275 -5.68 -4.75 -0.43
CA PHE A 275 -4.25 -4.52 -0.21
C PHE A 275 -3.66 -5.52 0.78
N GLY A 276 -4.30 -5.73 1.94
CA GLY A 276 -3.79 -6.62 2.97
C GLY A 276 -3.85 -8.09 2.61
N ALA A 277 -4.91 -8.50 1.91
CA ALA A 277 -5.03 -9.85 1.37
C ALA A 277 -3.88 -10.15 0.39
N ASP A 278 -3.58 -9.18 -0.49
CA ASP A 278 -2.49 -9.27 -1.44
C ASP A 278 -1.12 -9.31 -0.76
N ALA A 279 -0.89 -8.43 0.22
CA ALA A 279 0.30 -8.41 1.04
C ALA A 279 0.55 -9.75 1.72
N ARG A 280 -0.48 -10.33 2.36
CA ARG A 280 -0.41 -11.66 2.96
C ARG A 280 -0.05 -12.71 1.92
N GLY A 281 -0.73 -12.72 0.76
CA GLY A 281 -0.45 -13.66 -0.32
C GLY A 281 0.99 -13.65 -0.80
N GLN A 282 1.58 -12.45 -0.98
CA GLN A 282 2.95 -12.27 -1.44
C GLN A 282 4.01 -12.59 -0.37
N ILE A 283 3.72 -12.31 0.91
CA ILE A 283 4.67 -12.48 2.01
C ILE A 283 4.61 -13.89 2.59
N ASN A 284 3.42 -14.30 3.04
CA ASN A 284 3.15 -15.61 3.62
C ASN A 284 1.64 -15.86 3.62
N GLY A 285 1.14 -16.60 2.63
CA GLY A 285 -0.28 -16.91 2.48
C GLY A 285 -0.91 -17.65 3.68
N ALA A 286 -0.07 -18.25 4.54
CA ALA A 286 -0.52 -18.96 5.73
C ALA A 286 -0.58 -18.08 7.01
N ALA A 287 -0.10 -16.84 6.96
CA ALA A 287 -0.04 -15.96 8.13
C ALA A 287 -1.41 -15.37 8.52
N ASP A 288 -1.54 -15.00 9.79
CA ASP A 288 -2.64 -14.17 10.26
C ASP A 288 -2.55 -12.77 9.63
N LEU A 289 -3.70 -12.22 9.24
CA LEU A 289 -3.79 -10.87 8.70
C LEU A 289 -4.42 -9.92 9.71
N VAL A 290 -3.67 -8.89 10.08
CA VAL A 290 -4.10 -7.87 11.05
C VAL A 290 -4.03 -6.50 10.41
N PHE A 291 -5.11 -5.73 10.51
CA PHE A 291 -5.15 -4.32 10.10
C PHE A 291 -5.00 -3.43 11.33
N ALA A 292 -3.92 -2.67 11.42
CA ALA A 292 -3.65 -1.73 12.49
C ALA A 292 -3.91 -0.30 12.01
N MET A 293 -4.88 0.37 12.61
CA MET A 293 -5.31 1.71 12.23
C MET A 293 -5.95 2.44 13.42
N PRO A 294 -6.06 3.77 13.41
CA PRO A 294 -6.78 4.51 14.44
C PRO A 294 -8.20 3.97 14.58
N THR A 295 -8.69 3.90 15.82
CA THR A 295 -9.97 3.24 16.12
C THR A 295 -11.13 3.86 15.33
N ARG A 296 -11.09 5.18 15.15
CA ARG A 296 -12.09 5.95 14.39
C ARG A 296 -12.12 5.66 12.89
N ASP A 297 -11.06 5.09 12.34
CA ASP A 297 -10.92 4.79 10.90
C ASP A 297 -11.44 3.38 10.56
N ILE A 298 -11.71 2.54 11.58
CA ILE A 298 -12.32 1.23 11.43
C ILE A 298 -13.83 1.43 11.24
N VAL A 299 -14.32 1.09 10.04
CA VAL A 299 -15.74 1.27 9.70
C VAL A 299 -16.41 -0.07 9.36
N PRO A 300 -17.69 -0.29 9.75
CA PRO A 300 -18.36 -1.58 9.56
C PRO A 300 -18.43 -2.07 8.11
N ALA A 301 -18.48 -1.15 7.14
CA ALA A 301 -18.51 -1.51 5.73
C ALA A 301 -17.23 -2.21 5.27
N VAL A 302 -16.07 -1.76 5.75
CA VAL A 302 -14.76 -2.35 5.42
C VAL A 302 -14.56 -3.67 6.19
N GLU A 303 -15.03 -3.76 7.44
CA GLU A 303 -15.02 -5.02 8.19
C GLU A 303 -15.84 -6.12 7.50
N ARG A 304 -17.00 -5.79 6.93
CA ARG A 304 -17.79 -6.73 6.13
C ARG A 304 -17.03 -7.25 4.91
N VAL A 305 -16.20 -6.41 4.26
CA VAL A 305 -15.36 -6.87 3.15
C VAL A 305 -14.27 -7.84 3.66
N ALA A 306 -13.69 -7.60 4.84
CA ALA A 306 -12.71 -8.51 5.43
C ALA A 306 -13.30 -9.89 5.77
N GLN A 307 -14.58 -9.96 6.12
CA GLN A 307 -15.29 -11.23 6.36
C GLN A 307 -15.45 -12.07 5.08
N MET A 308 -15.28 -11.47 3.89
CA MET A 308 -15.35 -12.19 2.61
C MET A 308 -14.02 -12.84 2.22
N LEU A 309 -12.95 -12.66 3.00
CA LEU A 309 -11.66 -13.30 2.74
C LEU A 309 -11.71 -14.80 3.06
N ARG A 310 -11.10 -15.63 2.21
CA ARG A 310 -10.96 -17.09 2.44
C ARG A 310 -10.32 -17.44 3.77
N ARG A 311 -9.41 -16.57 4.20
CA ARG A 311 -8.77 -16.61 5.51
C ARG A 311 -9.12 -15.33 6.23
N PRO A 312 -9.85 -15.40 7.36
CA PRO A 312 -10.27 -14.25 8.12
C PRO A 312 -9.12 -13.30 8.43
N ALA A 313 -9.47 -12.03 8.60
CA ALA A 313 -8.58 -10.98 9.05
C ALA A 313 -9.28 -10.20 10.17
N ARG A 314 -8.51 -9.50 11.00
CA ARG A 314 -9.05 -8.69 12.09
C ARG A 314 -8.51 -7.27 12.05
N PHE A 315 -9.33 -6.33 12.50
CA PHE A 315 -8.91 -4.94 12.73
C PHE A 315 -8.51 -4.74 14.19
N VAL A 316 -7.52 -3.88 14.41
CA VAL A 316 -7.05 -3.45 15.73
C VAL A 316 -6.96 -1.94 15.73
N GLY A 317 -7.69 -1.32 16.66
CA GLY A 317 -7.60 0.10 16.94
C GLY A 317 -6.26 0.42 17.60
N VAL A 318 -5.46 1.30 16.99
CA VAL A 318 -4.18 1.76 17.52
C VAL A 318 -4.09 3.28 17.41
N ASP A 319 -4.22 3.96 18.54
CA ASP A 319 -4.33 5.43 18.59
C ASP A 319 -3.04 6.14 19.03
N VAL A 320 -1.89 5.45 18.99
CA VAL A 320 -0.59 5.94 19.52
C VAL A 320 -0.03 7.19 18.85
N ILE A 321 -0.48 7.50 17.63
CA ILE A 321 -0.11 8.71 16.88
C ILE A 321 -1.25 9.74 16.83
N SER A 322 -2.32 9.53 17.60
CA SER A 322 -3.40 10.51 17.73
C SER A 322 -2.93 11.67 18.62
N SER A 323 -3.37 12.89 18.32
CA SER A 323 -3.08 14.07 19.15
C SER A 323 -3.66 13.97 20.56
N SER A 324 -4.62 13.06 20.78
CA SER A 324 -5.24 12.74 22.06
C SER A 324 -4.53 11.64 22.85
N PHE A 325 -3.52 10.97 22.29
CA PHE A 325 -2.82 9.89 22.95
C PHE A 325 -1.98 10.41 24.12
N LYS A 326 -2.23 9.87 25.32
CA LYS A 326 -1.36 10.01 26.48
C LYS A 326 -0.68 8.66 26.72
N PRO A 327 0.66 8.60 26.83
CA PRO A 327 1.39 7.36 27.04
C PRO A 327 1.00 6.65 28.34
#